data_AF-A0A2E7MDY2-F1
#
_entry.id   AF-A0A2E7MDY2-F1
#
_cell.length_a   1.000
_cell.length_b   1.000
_cell.length_c   1.000
_cell.angle_alpha   90.00
_cell.angle_beta   90.00
_cell.angle_gamma   90.00
#
_symmetry.space_group_name_H-M   'P 1'
#
loop_
_entity.id
_entity.type
_entity.pdbx_description
1 polymer ?
#
loop_
_entity_poly.entity_id
_entity_poly.type
_entity_poly.pdbx_seq_one_letter_code
_entity_poly.pdbx_strand_id
1 'polypeptide(L)'
;MSRLFTLLSLVGLVPVLCGFKLIEPARAWHLDDLPIEYYVGDTEPSGLDRQEKLDLIQASFDQWRDVPCSPLDAVLVDEIDNETGGFNRPDISLFTFDGPGRDELGSGPLAAAVTHASEEVLDHNGIAFFRVTSMNIIYNEGLNWGAPGTVSSPDCHNAYDFQGVTTHEIGHGLGLGHSCDDGEACPDPLLRAATMYWSVSSCNDAQQIPNEDDWSGINTLYGVALDFEVSGEDDDDGGSAGTIVGAAPLTVNLSIPETFQGEQFTSYQWNFGDGSERVTLDGSTSGLPVVSHTYEVEGQYTITLSVDGVDEECGGAFDAHQRKVGVVLACDQPQPEFGFENLGDFSVAFENLSPLGAFGCITDFEWILDGNEEEAIRTYEPTWLFDEPGTHTVTLRASGPGGTGEISQDVEVLRMADEGCDCGVAGRMRPGTLTLLFLGLLALLPRRRLGG
;
A
#
# COMPACT_ATOMS: atom_id res chain seq x y z
N MET A 1 44.90 25.46 -6.96
CA MET A 1 43.85 25.90 -6.02
C MET A 1 42.80 24.82 -6.01
N SER A 2 42.90 23.90 -5.05
CA SER A 2 42.00 22.77 -4.87
C SER A 2 40.71 23.29 -4.22
N ARG A 3 39.57 23.17 -4.91
CA ARG A 3 38.26 23.44 -4.30
C ARG A 3 37.75 22.12 -3.74
N LEU A 4 37.79 22.04 -2.42
CA LEU A 4 37.11 21.04 -1.60
C LEU A 4 35.63 21.05 -1.98
N PHE A 5 35.14 19.97 -2.59
CA PHE A 5 33.72 19.65 -2.60
C PHE A 5 33.42 19.06 -1.23
N THR A 6 32.79 19.86 -0.37
CA THR A 6 32.15 19.34 0.84
C THR A 6 30.93 18.56 0.36
N LEU A 7 31.02 17.23 0.42
CA LEU A 7 29.86 16.34 0.32
C LEU A 7 28.92 16.75 1.46
N LEU A 8 27.82 17.42 1.14
CA LEU A 8 26.68 17.48 2.05
C LEU A 8 26.08 16.08 2.05
N SER A 9 26.10 15.43 3.21
CA SER A 9 25.49 14.15 3.46
C SER A 9 24.01 14.24 3.08
N LEU A 10 23.64 13.58 1.98
CA LEU A 10 22.25 13.32 1.62
C LEU A 10 21.73 12.27 2.60
N VAL A 11 21.35 12.69 3.81
CA VAL A 11 20.47 11.87 4.66
C VAL A 11 19.07 12.21 4.19
N GLY A 12 18.55 11.34 3.35
CA GLY A 12 17.21 11.43 2.78
C GLY A 12 16.89 10.08 2.16
N LEU A 13 17.17 9.00 2.90
CA LEU A 13 16.51 7.74 2.63
C LEU A 13 15.14 7.85 3.27
N VAL A 14 14.16 8.26 2.47
CA VAL A 14 12.77 7.87 2.67
C VAL A 14 12.62 6.54 1.94
N PRO A 15 12.70 5.39 2.62
CA PRO A 15 11.88 4.27 2.23
C PRO A 15 10.82 4.20 3.31
N VAL A 16 9.94 5.19 3.34
CA VAL A 16 8.89 5.14 4.35
C VAL A 16 7.85 4.20 3.77
N LEU A 17 7.73 3.01 4.37
CA LEU A 17 6.55 2.15 4.28
C LEU A 17 5.30 2.85 4.84
N CYS A 18 5.16 4.16 4.65
CA CYS A 18 3.95 4.94 4.89
C CYS A 18 2.93 4.49 3.86
N GLY A 19 1.66 4.49 4.25
CA GLY A 19 0.61 4.28 3.26
C GLY A 19 0.61 5.36 2.17
N PHE A 20 0.87 6.62 2.55
CA PHE A 20 0.89 7.76 1.64
C PHE A 20 2.29 8.01 1.07
N LYS A 21 2.33 8.69 -0.08
CA LYS A 21 3.56 9.19 -0.69
C LYS A 21 3.54 10.70 -0.81
N LEU A 22 4.72 11.30 -0.91
CA LEU A 22 4.88 12.70 -1.27
C LEU A 22 5.34 12.79 -2.72
N ILE A 23 5.01 13.87 -3.43
CA ILE A 23 5.59 14.11 -4.75
C ILE A 23 7.11 14.31 -4.60
N GLU A 24 7.88 13.80 -5.57
CA GLU A 24 9.33 13.93 -5.56
C GLU A 24 9.82 15.01 -6.54
N PRO A 25 10.72 15.92 -6.12
CA PRO A 25 11.11 16.16 -4.74
C PRO A 25 9.95 16.72 -3.91
N ALA A 26 10.00 16.46 -2.58
CA ALA A 26 9.00 16.91 -1.63
C ALA A 26 8.85 18.44 -1.70
N ARG A 27 7.60 18.89 -1.80
CA ARG A 27 7.25 20.31 -1.90
C ARG A 27 5.88 20.53 -1.27
N ALA A 28 5.73 21.64 -0.56
CA ALA A 28 4.51 22.01 0.13
C ALA A 28 4.38 23.55 0.22
N TRP A 29 3.17 24.04 0.44
CA TRP A 29 2.92 25.47 0.68
C TRP A 29 3.50 25.88 2.04
N HIS A 30 4.03 27.09 2.15
CA HIS A 30 4.32 27.64 3.47
C HIS A 30 3.02 28.12 4.12
N LEU A 31 2.85 27.97 5.44
CA LEU A 31 1.60 28.34 6.12
C LEU A 31 1.27 29.84 5.97
N ASP A 32 2.29 30.70 5.90
CA ASP A 32 2.12 32.14 5.62
C ASP A 32 1.58 32.46 4.21
N ASP A 33 1.57 31.48 3.29
CA ASP A 33 1.03 31.64 1.93
C ASP A 33 -0.46 31.31 1.84
N LEU A 34 -1.10 30.94 2.96
CA LEU A 34 -2.52 30.64 3.03
C LEU A 34 -3.36 31.92 3.29
N PRO A 35 -4.60 32.00 2.77
CA PRO A 35 -5.25 31.02 1.91
C PRO A 35 -4.64 30.99 0.50
N ILE A 36 -4.65 29.80 -0.12
CA ILE A 36 -4.20 29.62 -1.50
C ILE A 36 -5.14 30.40 -2.43
N GLU A 37 -4.60 31.41 -3.09
CA GLU A 37 -5.30 32.15 -4.14
C GLU A 37 -5.28 31.36 -5.44
N TYR A 38 -6.47 31.08 -6.00
CA TYR A 38 -6.59 30.35 -7.27
C TYR A 38 -7.52 31.05 -8.27
N TYR A 39 -7.29 30.74 -9.54
CA TYR A 39 -8.09 31.21 -10.67
C TYR A 39 -8.66 30.03 -11.44
N VAL A 40 -9.80 30.23 -12.10
CA VAL A 40 -10.48 29.19 -12.87
C VAL A 40 -10.69 29.66 -14.31
N GLY A 41 -10.39 28.79 -15.28
CA GLY A 41 -10.68 29.03 -16.68
C GLY A 41 -12.19 29.16 -16.94
N ASP A 42 -12.58 30.07 -17.82
CA ASP A 42 -13.97 30.36 -18.16
C ASP A 42 -14.69 29.30 -19.02
N THR A 43 -14.00 28.21 -19.41
CA THR A 43 -14.59 27.07 -20.12
C THR A 43 -15.69 26.38 -19.30
N GLU A 44 -16.82 26.08 -19.94
CA GLU A 44 -17.88 25.21 -19.42
C GLU A 44 -17.64 23.78 -19.94
N PRO A 45 -17.21 22.83 -19.08
CA PRO A 45 -16.96 21.47 -19.51
C PRO A 45 -18.25 20.70 -19.80
N SER A 46 -18.15 19.65 -20.61
CA SER A 46 -19.31 18.80 -20.89
C SER A 46 -19.83 18.16 -19.60
N GLY A 47 -21.11 18.37 -19.30
CA GLY A 47 -21.83 17.71 -18.20
C GLY A 47 -21.94 18.52 -16.90
N LEU A 48 -21.33 19.71 -16.84
CA LEU A 48 -21.48 20.65 -15.73
C LEU A 48 -21.78 22.05 -16.26
N ASP A 49 -22.61 22.81 -15.55
CA ASP A 49 -22.70 24.25 -15.78
C ASP A 49 -21.56 25.02 -15.10
N ARG A 50 -21.43 26.31 -15.44
CA ARG A 50 -20.38 27.19 -14.90
C ARG A 50 -20.39 27.26 -13.37
N GLN A 51 -21.57 27.36 -12.75
CA GLN A 51 -21.65 27.51 -11.29
C GLN A 51 -21.35 26.18 -10.59
N GLU A 52 -21.86 25.08 -11.13
CA GLU A 52 -21.55 23.73 -10.63
C GLU A 52 -20.05 23.48 -10.64
N LYS A 53 -19.35 23.80 -11.73
CA LYS A 53 -17.87 23.70 -11.79
C LYS A 53 -17.19 24.47 -10.66
N LEU A 54 -17.55 25.75 -10.46
CA LEU A 54 -16.91 26.60 -9.44
C LEU A 54 -17.20 26.09 -8.03
N ASP A 55 -18.44 25.69 -7.76
CA ASP A 55 -18.85 25.15 -6.45
C ASP A 55 -18.13 23.84 -6.15
N LEU A 56 -17.92 22.97 -7.14
CA LEU A 56 -17.22 21.71 -6.97
C LEU A 56 -15.70 21.88 -6.76
N ILE A 57 -15.06 22.86 -7.41
CA ILE A 57 -13.65 23.20 -7.13
C ILE A 57 -13.51 23.67 -5.67
N GLN A 58 -14.38 24.58 -5.23
CA GLN A 58 -14.37 25.03 -3.83
C GLN A 58 -14.64 23.87 -2.86
N ALA A 59 -15.63 23.02 -3.17
CA ALA A 59 -15.94 21.84 -2.36
C ALA A 59 -14.76 20.86 -2.26
N SER A 60 -13.90 20.79 -3.29
CA SER A 60 -12.71 19.95 -3.31
C SER A 60 -11.59 20.51 -2.41
N PHE A 61 -11.40 21.83 -2.37
CA PHE A 61 -10.53 22.48 -1.37
C PHE A 61 -11.08 22.29 0.05
N ASP A 62 -12.40 22.39 0.22
CA ASP A 62 -13.05 22.18 1.50
C ASP A 62 -12.78 20.77 2.06
N GLN A 63 -12.69 19.73 1.20
CA GLN A 63 -12.30 18.38 1.65
C GLN A 63 -10.92 18.35 2.31
N TRP A 64 -9.95 19.09 1.79
CA TRP A 64 -8.59 19.16 2.33
C TRP A 64 -8.49 20.08 3.57
N ARG A 65 -9.33 21.12 3.64
CA ARG A 65 -9.49 21.94 4.85
C ARG A 65 -10.13 21.15 6.00
N ASP A 66 -11.09 20.30 5.68
CA ASP A 66 -11.86 19.55 6.67
C ASP A 66 -11.10 18.32 7.23
N VAL A 67 -9.91 18.01 6.69
CA VAL A 67 -8.98 17.05 7.31
C VAL A 67 -8.66 17.53 8.74
N PRO A 68 -8.75 16.64 9.77
CA PRO A 68 -8.46 17.03 11.14
C PRO A 68 -7.08 17.67 11.29
N CYS A 69 -6.97 18.81 11.98
CA CYS A 69 -5.76 19.61 12.14
C CYS A 69 -5.16 20.23 10.86
N SER A 70 -5.87 20.21 9.73
CA SER A 70 -5.41 20.87 8.50
C SER A 70 -5.57 22.39 8.60
N PRO A 71 -4.50 23.20 8.42
CA PRO A 71 -4.61 24.65 8.37
C PRO A 71 -4.98 25.16 6.97
N LEU A 72 -5.18 24.25 6.00
CA LEU A 72 -5.33 24.60 4.59
C LEU A 72 -6.60 25.41 4.35
N ASP A 73 -6.48 26.47 3.56
CA ASP A 73 -7.61 27.26 3.10
C ASP A 73 -7.30 27.76 1.69
N ALA A 74 -8.35 28.05 0.91
CA ALA A 74 -8.22 28.49 -0.46
C ALA A 74 -9.36 29.42 -0.85
N VAL A 75 -9.05 30.38 -1.72
CA VAL A 75 -9.99 31.40 -2.17
C VAL A 75 -9.94 31.59 -3.68
N LEU A 76 -11.10 31.53 -4.31
CA LEU A 76 -11.27 31.92 -5.71
C LEU A 76 -11.06 33.43 -5.84
N VAL A 77 -10.06 33.83 -6.63
CA VAL A 77 -9.79 35.25 -6.89
C VAL A 77 -10.64 35.77 -8.03
N ASP A 78 -10.57 35.13 -9.20
CA ASP A 78 -11.34 35.50 -10.39
C ASP A 78 -11.40 34.33 -11.38
N GLU A 79 -12.28 34.46 -12.38
CA GLU A 79 -12.22 33.65 -13.58
C GLU A 79 -11.35 34.33 -14.64
N ILE A 80 -10.60 33.51 -15.39
CA ILE A 80 -9.74 33.98 -16.48
C ILE A 80 -10.08 33.27 -17.78
N ASP A 81 -9.65 33.83 -18.91
CA ASP A 81 -9.74 33.16 -20.20
C ASP A 81 -8.96 31.84 -20.14
N ASN A 82 -9.63 30.72 -20.39
CA ASN A 82 -9.04 29.37 -20.35
C ASN A 82 -7.81 29.25 -21.27
N GLU A 83 -7.77 30.03 -22.37
CA GLU A 83 -6.63 30.06 -23.28
C GLU A 83 -5.39 30.76 -22.69
N THR A 84 -5.49 31.39 -21.52
CA THR A 84 -4.32 31.95 -20.83
C THR A 84 -3.64 30.94 -19.89
N GLY A 85 -4.18 29.72 -19.82
CA GLY A 85 -3.70 28.63 -18.97
C GLY A 85 -2.66 27.70 -19.58
N GLY A 86 -2.45 26.56 -18.91
CA GLY A 86 -1.43 25.56 -19.21
C GLY A 86 -0.44 25.36 -18.05
N PHE A 87 0.34 24.29 -18.08
CA PHE A 87 1.25 23.93 -16.97
C PHE A 87 2.39 24.91 -16.70
N ASN A 88 2.64 25.88 -17.60
CA ASN A 88 3.80 26.77 -17.55
C ASN A 88 3.49 28.14 -16.92
N ARG A 89 2.57 28.21 -15.94
CA ARG A 89 2.19 29.45 -15.25
C ARG A 89 2.60 29.40 -13.76
N PRO A 90 3.90 29.59 -13.47
CA PRO A 90 4.40 29.52 -12.09
C PRO A 90 3.95 30.70 -11.22
N ASP A 91 3.36 31.74 -11.82
CA ASP A 91 2.98 32.99 -11.17
C ASP A 91 1.59 32.97 -10.50
N ILE A 92 0.72 32.02 -10.87
CA ILE A 92 -0.65 31.91 -10.34
C ILE A 92 -1.04 30.44 -10.19
N SER A 93 -1.87 30.12 -9.19
CA SER A 93 -2.54 28.82 -9.14
C SER A 93 -3.77 28.83 -10.06
N LEU A 94 -3.93 27.79 -10.87
CA LEU A 94 -4.83 27.82 -12.00
C LEU A 94 -5.51 26.48 -12.27
N PHE A 95 -6.80 26.51 -12.56
CA PHE A 95 -7.64 25.35 -12.88
C PHE A 95 -8.23 25.57 -14.27
N THR A 96 -7.82 24.79 -15.26
CA THR A 96 -8.21 24.97 -16.67
C THR A 96 -8.54 23.65 -17.35
N PHE A 97 -9.22 23.72 -18.49
CA PHE A 97 -9.46 22.55 -19.34
C PHE A 97 -8.52 22.59 -20.53
N ASP A 98 -8.12 21.41 -21.03
CA ASP A 98 -7.61 21.31 -22.40
C ASP A 98 -8.62 21.97 -23.36
N GLY A 99 -8.09 22.60 -24.41
CA GLY A 99 -8.87 23.44 -25.30
C GLY A 99 -8.49 23.20 -26.76
N PRO A 100 -9.26 23.76 -27.72
CA PRO A 100 -9.06 23.48 -29.14
C PRO A 100 -7.66 23.91 -29.62
N GLY A 101 -6.77 22.93 -29.78
CA GLY A 101 -5.37 23.12 -30.19
C GLY A 101 -4.33 22.90 -29.07
N ARG A 102 -4.77 22.54 -27.86
CA ARG A 102 -3.93 22.07 -26.75
C ARG A 102 -4.31 20.63 -26.46
N ASP A 103 -3.33 19.74 -26.59
CA ASP A 103 -3.45 18.33 -26.24
C ASP A 103 -2.34 18.07 -25.21
N GLU A 104 -2.40 18.79 -24.08
CA GLU A 104 -1.35 18.71 -23.05
C GLU A 104 -1.40 17.36 -22.32
N LEU A 105 -2.60 16.77 -22.19
CA LEU A 105 -2.79 15.48 -21.51
C LEU A 105 -2.81 14.26 -22.45
N GLY A 106 -3.13 14.43 -23.73
CA GLY A 106 -3.30 13.29 -24.62
C GLY A 106 -4.50 12.41 -24.25
N SER A 107 -4.48 11.16 -24.72
CA SER A 107 -5.49 10.16 -24.35
C SER A 107 -5.08 9.39 -23.10
N GLY A 108 -5.96 9.33 -22.09
CA GLY A 108 -5.80 8.46 -20.91
C GLY A 108 -6.05 9.19 -19.60
N PRO A 109 -5.28 10.26 -19.27
CA PRO A 109 -5.46 11.02 -18.04
C PRO A 109 -6.81 11.74 -18.01
N LEU A 110 -7.45 11.79 -16.84
CA LEU A 110 -8.65 12.58 -16.61
C LEU A 110 -8.30 14.04 -16.35
N ALA A 111 -7.23 14.26 -15.59
CA ALA A 111 -6.62 15.54 -15.30
C ALA A 111 -5.13 15.30 -14.97
N ALA A 112 -4.39 16.39 -14.77
CA ALA A 112 -3.11 16.34 -14.09
C ALA A 112 -2.80 17.68 -13.41
N ALA A 113 -2.02 17.61 -12.34
CA ALA A 113 -1.49 18.76 -11.62
C ALA A 113 0.01 18.95 -11.84
N VAL A 114 0.44 20.20 -11.99
CA VAL A 114 1.85 20.61 -11.90
C VAL A 114 2.01 21.59 -10.76
N THR A 115 2.88 21.23 -9.81
CA THR A 115 3.20 22.03 -8.64
C THR A 115 4.56 22.71 -8.85
N HIS A 116 4.55 24.03 -9.02
CA HIS A 116 5.76 24.83 -9.13
C HIS A 116 6.28 25.18 -7.74
N ALA A 117 7.59 25.13 -7.58
CA ALA A 117 8.24 25.43 -6.30
C ALA A 117 9.46 26.32 -6.51
N SER A 118 9.76 27.11 -5.48
CA SER A 118 11.00 27.87 -5.39
C SER A 118 12.18 26.99 -4.97
N GLU A 119 13.39 27.54 -5.00
CA GLU A 119 14.58 26.87 -4.44
C GLU A 119 14.68 26.99 -2.90
N GLU A 120 13.72 27.66 -2.25
CA GLU A 120 13.64 27.77 -0.80
C GLU A 120 13.29 26.41 -0.20
N VAL A 121 14.15 25.91 0.69
CA VAL A 121 13.92 24.68 1.46
C VAL A 121 13.44 25.07 2.84
N LEU A 122 12.27 24.57 3.19
CA LEU A 122 11.62 24.74 4.48
C LEU A 122 11.64 23.41 5.23
N ASP A 123 11.46 23.46 6.54
CA ASP A 123 11.34 22.29 7.39
C ASP A 123 10.08 22.41 8.24
N HIS A 124 9.25 21.38 8.21
CA HIS A 124 8.08 21.24 9.08
C HIS A 124 7.95 19.77 9.48
N ASN A 125 7.68 19.50 10.76
CA ASN A 125 7.58 18.14 11.30
C ASN A 125 8.80 17.24 11.00
N GLY A 126 10.00 17.82 10.85
CA GLY A 126 11.22 17.10 10.51
C GLY A 126 11.34 16.68 9.04
N ILE A 127 10.47 17.20 8.17
CA ILE A 127 10.50 16.98 6.73
C ILE A 127 10.93 18.26 6.04
N ALA A 128 12.00 18.14 5.25
CA ALA A 128 12.46 19.20 4.38
C ALA A 128 11.71 19.17 3.05
N PHE A 129 11.16 20.31 2.63
CA PHE A 129 10.41 20.45 1.37
C PHE A 129 10.73 21.76 0.66
N PHE A 130 10.54 21.78 -0.66
CA PHE A 130 10.61 23.01 -1.45
C PHE A 130 9.31 23.80 -1.32
N ARG A 131 9.40 25.11 -1.10
CA ARG A 131 8.22 25.98 -0.98
C ARG A 131 7.47 26.08 -2.30
N VAL A 132 6.22 25.63 -2.32
CA VAL A 132 5.31 25.74 -3.46
C VAL A 132 4.95 27.21 -3.70
N THR A 133 4.93 27.61 -4.97
CA THR A 133 4.56 28.97 -5.40
C THR A 133 3.24 29.00 -6.16
N SER A 134 2.87 27.89 -6.80
CA SER A 134 1.62 27.74 -7.54
C SER A 134 1.33 26.28 -7.86
N MET A 135 0.05 25.97 -8.02
CA MET A 135 -0.43 24.69 -8.57
C MET A 135 -1.22 24.95 -9.85
N ASN A 136 -0.95 24.22 -10.92
CA ASN A 136 -1.70 24.31 -12.17
C ASN A 136 -2.34 22.96 -12.46
N ILE A 137 -3.67 22.93 -12.50
CA ILE A 137 -4.47 21.73 -12.74
C ILE A 137 -5.14 21.87 -14.09
N ILE A 138 -4.95 20.85 -14.92
CA ILE A 138 -5.56 20.77 -16.25
C ILE A 138 -6.45 19.56 -16.31
N TYR A 139 -7.68 19.74 -16.76
CA TYR A 139 -8.66 18.68 -17.00
C TYR A 139 -8.71 18.33 -18.48
N ASN A 140 -8.84 17.05 -18.79
CA ASN A 140 -8.91 16.60 -20.18
C ASN A 140 -10.24 17.01 -20.83
N GLU A 141 -10.18 17.42 -22.09
CA GLU A 141 -11.35 17.75 -22.90
C GLU A 141 -11.99 16.48 -23.49
N GLY A 142 -13.26 16.61 -23.93
CA GLY A 142 -13.98 15.49 -24.54
C GLY A 142 -14.44 14.40 -23.58
N LEU A 143 -14.16 14.54 -22.28
CA LEU A 143 -14.77 13.75 -21.21
C LEU A 143 -16.14 14.32 -20.83
N ASN A 144 -17.03 13.44 -20.39
CA ASN A 144 -18.29 13.83 -19.79
C ASN A 144 -18.10 13.89 -18.26
N TRP A 145 -18.17 15.08 -17.70
CA TRP A 145 -18.00 15.33 -16.28
C TRP A 145 -19.35 15.31 -15.57
N GLY A 146 -19.37 14.89 -14.31
CA GLY A 146 -20.57 14.85 -13.50
C GLY A 146 -20.31 15.34 -12.09
N ALA A 147 -21.32 16.02 -11.53
CA ALA A 147 -21.37 16.31 -10.11
C ALA A 147 -21.64 15.02 -9.30
N PRO A 148 -21.36 14.99 -7.99
CA PRO A 148 -21.54 13.81 -7.14
C PRO A 148 -22.91 13.13 -7.29
N GLY A 149 -24.00 13.91 -7.35
CA GLY A 149 -25.36 13.39 -7.52
C GLY A 149 -25.61 12.73 -8.89
N THR A 150 -24.89 13.16 -9.94
CA THR A 150 -24.97 12.57 -11.27
C THR A 150 -24.19 11.25 -11.33
N VAL A 151 -23.00 11.23 -10.74
CA VAL A 151 -22.09 10.07 -10.78
C VAL A 151 -22.58 8.93 -9.90
N SER A 152 -23.13 9.24 -8.73
CA SER A 152 -23.73 8.26 -7.80
C SER A 152 -25.08 7.70 -8.27
N SER A 153 -25.66 8.28 -9.32
CA SER A 153 -26.96 7.84 -9.85
C SER A 153 -26.87 6.44 -10.44
N PRO A 154 -27.84 5.54 -10.18
CA PRO A 154 -27.94 4.25 -10.87
C PRO A 154 -28.06 4.38 -12.40
N ASP A 155 -28.49 5.55 -12.89
CA ASP A 155 -28.62 5.85 -14.32
C ASP A 155 -27.36 6.53 -14.89
N CYS A 156 -26.28 6.65 -14.11
CA CYS A 156 -25.02 7.22 -14.59
C CYS A 156 -24.48 6.41 -15.78
N HIS A 157 -24.01 7.12 -16.80
CA HIS A 157 -23.39 6.52 -17.97
C HIS A 157 -22.19 7.35 -18.44
N ASN A 158 -21.00 6.75 -18.36
CA ASN A 158 -19.74 7.33 -18.86
C ASN A 158 -19.52 8.77 -18.39
N ALA A 159 -19.86 9.07 -17.13
CA ALA A 159 -19.59 10.36 -16.50
C ALA A 159 -18.49 10.19 -15.46
N TYR A 160 -17.48 11.06 -15.47
CA TYR A 160 -16.40 11.07 -14.49
C TYR A 160 -16.70 12.08 -13.38
N ASP A 161 -16.35 11.71 -12.15
CA ASP A 161 -16.59 12.54 -10.99
C ASP A 161 -15.65 13.73 -10.95
N PHE A 162 -16.21 14.91 -11.22
CA PHE A 162 -15.41 16.12 -11.27
C PHE A 162 -14.90 16.51 -9.89
N GLN A 163 -15.68 16.27 -8.82
CA GLN A 163 -15.23 16.59 -7.47
C GLN A 163 -14.09 15.68 -7.05
N GLY A 164 -14.25 14.35 -7.15
CA GLY A 164 -13.19 13.40 -6.79
C GLY A 164 -11.89 13.61 -7.57
N VAL A 165 -11.98 13.80 -8.89
CA VAL A 165 -10.80 14.12 -9.71
C VAL A 165 -10.17 15.45 -9.27
N THR A 166 -10.96 16.49 -9.02
CA THR A 166 -10.41 17.77 -8.55
C THR A 166 -9.77 17.66 -7.17
N THR A 167 -10.38 16.94 -6.23
CA THR A 167 -9.80 16.70 -4.90
C THR A 167 -8.44 15.98 -5.03
N HIS A 168 -8.36 14.97 -5.90
CA HIS A 168 -7.11 14.26 -6.21
C HIS A 168 -6.02 15.19 -6.74
N GLU A 169 -6.31 15.98 -7.77
CA GLU A 169 -5.32 16.90 -8.36
C GLU A 169 -4.89 18.01 -7.38
N ILE A 170 -5.81 18.48 -6.52
CA ILE A 170 -5.45 19.41 -5.44
C ILE A 170 -4.48 18.72 -4.47
N GLY A 171 -4.65 17.44 -4.15
CA GLY A 171 -3.71 16.69 -3.32
C GLY A 171 -2.27 16.72 -3.87
N HIS A 172 -2.09 16.57 -5.18
CA HIS A 172 -0.80 16.82 -5.84
C HIS A 172 -0.33 18.28 -5.71
N GLY A 173 -1.24 19.24 -5.88
CA GLY A 173 -0.99 20.67 -5.65
C GLY A 173 -0.54 20.99 -4.22
N LEU A 174 -0.93 20.15 -3.25
CA LEU A 174 -0.57 20.22 -1.84
C LEU A 174 0.67 19.39 -1.49
N GLY A 175 1.23 18.62 -2.41
CA GLY A 175 2.48 17.88 -2.19
C GLY A 175 2.34 16.37 -2.02
N LEU A 176 1.14 15.81 -2.12
CA LEU A 176 0.91 14.37 -2.04
C LEU A 176 1.20 13.68 -3.36
N GLY A 177 1.91 12.55 -3.32
CA GLY A 177 1.99 11.60 -4.42
C GLY A 177 0.79 10.66 -4.40
N HIS A 178 0.73 9.73 -5.35
CA HIS A 178 -0.29 8.69 -5.29
C HIS A 178 -0.05 7.75 -4.11
N SER A 179 -1.11 7.28 -3.44
CA SER A 179 -1.01 6.24 -2.39
C SER A 179 -0.41 4.93 -2.93
N CYS A 180 -0.70 4.63 -4.19
CA CYS A 180 -0.08 3.56 -4.99
C CYS A 180 0.06 4.05 -6.43
N ASP A 181 1.08 3.65 -7.16
CA ASP A 181 1.24 4.01 -8.58
C ASP A 181 0.76 2.92 -9.54
N ASP A 182 0.60 3.28 -10.82
CA ASP A 182 0.33 2.31 -11.89
C ASP A 182 1.46 1.27 -12.01
N GLY A 183 1.08 0.01 -12.07
CA GLY A 183 2.02 -1.13 -12.06
C GLY A 183 2.55 -1.52 -10.69
N GLU A 184 2.26 -0.77 -9.62
CA GLU A 184 2.62 -1.17 -8.26
C GLU A 184 1.58 -2.10 -7.63
N ALA A 185 2.05 -3.03 -6.80
CA ALA A 185 1.16 -3.86 -6.00
C ALA A 185 0.50 -2.99 -4.91
N CYS A 186 -0.82 -2.85 -4.98
CA CYS A 186 -1.60 -2.11 -3.98
C CYS A 186 -2.59 -3.05 -3.27
N PRO A 187 -2.11 -3.97 -2.41
CA PRO A 187 -2.95 -4.98 -1.78
C PRO A 187 -3.92 -4.39 -0.74
N ASP A 188 -3.53 -3.27 -0.11
CA ASP A 188 -4.28 -2.61 0.95
C ASP A 188 -5.56 -1.92 0.40
N PRO A 189 -6.76 -2.36 0.85
CA PRO A 189 -8.02 -1.72 0.44
C PRO A 189 -8.12 -0.25 0.82
N LEU A 190 -7.49 0.20 1.91
CA LEU A 190 -7.54 1.60 2.35
C LEU A 190 -6.79 2.48 1.35
N LEU A 191 -5.62 2.06 0.87
CA LEU A 191 -4.87 2.79 -0.16
C LEU A 191 -5.63 2.83 -1.49
N ARG A 192 -6.32 1.75 -1.87
CA ARG A 192 -7.16 1.73 -3.09
C ARG A 192 -8.41 2.61 -2.99
N ALA A 193 -8.85 2.91 -1.77
CA ALA A 193 -9.98 3.79 -1.50
C ALA A 193 -9.54 5.24 -1.23
N ALA A 194 -8.23 5.52 -1.21
CA ALA A 194 -7.70 6.86 -0.99
C ALA A 194 -8.09 7.77 -2.15
N THR A 195 -8.29 9.05 -1.82
CA THR A 195 -8.45 10.08 -2.83
C THR A 195 -7.22 10.12 -3.74
N MET A 196 -6.02 9.95 -3.18
CA MET A 196 -4.76 9.91 -3.92
C MET A 196 -4.47 8.57 -4.63
N TYR A 197 -5.41 7.62 -4.72
CA TYR A 197 -5.21 6.46 -5.58
C TYR A 197 -5.30 6.86 -7.06
N TRP A 198 -4.31 6.46 -7.86
CA TRP A 198 -4.07 6.95 -9.22
C TRP A 198 -5.18 6.70 -10.25
N SER A 199 -6.19 5.88 -9.94
CA SER A 199 -7.21 5.43 -10.90
C SER A 199 -8.62 5.52 -10.36
N VAL A 200 -9.53 5.98 -11.21
CA VAL A 200 -10.97 5.94 -10.98
C VAL A 200 -11.71 5.57 -12.27
N SER A 201 -12.78 4.79 -12.14
CA SER A 201 -13.68 4.48 -13.25
C SER A 201 -14.77 5.53 -13.41
N SER A 202 -15.37 5.67 -14.59
CA SER A 202 -16.60 6.46 -14.73
C SER A 202 -17.70 5.95 -13.80
N CYS A 203 -18.60 6.83 -13.35
CA CYS A 203 -19.70 6.51 -12.45
C CYS A 203 -19.24 5.94 -11.10
N ASN A 204 -18.14 6.49 -10.57
CA ASN A 204 -17.59 6.16 -9.26
C ASN A 204 -17.26 7.46 -8.51
N ASP A 205 -17.86 7.62 -7.34
CA ASP A 205 -17.75 8.77 -6.43
C ASP A 205 -17.02 8.43 -5.12
N ALA A 206 -16.40 7.25 -5.03
CA ALA A 206 -15.84 6.72 -3.78
C ALA A 206 -14.62 7.51 -3.26
N GLN A 207 -13.99 8.34 -4.10
CA GLN A 207 -12.70 9.00 -3.84
C GLN A 207 -12.85 10.53 -3.74
N GLN A 208 -14.03 11.01 -3.36
CA GLN A 208 -14.27 12.44 -3.13
C GLN A 208 -13.68 12.95 -1.84
N ILE A 209 -13.63 12.09 -0.82
CA ILE A 209 -13.33 12.46 0.56
C ILE A 209 -11.98 11.81 0.90
N PRO A 210 -10.93 12.61 1.21
CA PRO A 210 -9.67 12.11 1.71
C PRO A 210 -9.89 11.12 2.85
N ASN A 211 -9.18 10.01 2.85
CA ASN A 211 -9.25 9.01 3.91
C ASN A 211 -8.04 9.11 4.84
N GLU A 212 -7.93 8.18 5.80
CA GLU A 212 -6.85 8.17 6.80
C GLU A 212 -5.43 8.21 6.18
N ASP A 213 -5.23 7.63 4.99
CA ASP A 213 -3.95 7.71 4.28
C ASP A 213 -3.63 9.13 3.81
N ASP A 214 -4.60 9.74 3.15
CA ASP A 214 -4.53 11.11 2.66
C ASP A 214 -4.38 12.09 3.84
N TRP A 215 -5.08 11.83 4.96
CA TRP A 215 -5.00 12.64 6.19
C TRP A 215 -3.61 12.59 6.80
N SER A 216 -3.01 11.40 6.91
CA SER A 216 -1.63 11.26 7.38
C SER A 216 -0.68 12.09 6.51
N GLY A 217 -0.81 12.04 5.18
CA GLY A 217 0.03 12.82 4.28
C GLY A 217 -0.11 14.33 4.44
N ILE A 218 -1.35 14.84 4.55
CA ILE A 218 -1.59 16.27 4.77
C ILE A 218 -1.05 16.72 6.14
N ASN A 219 -1.33 15.97 7.19
CA ASN A 219 -0.88 16.32 8.54
C ASN A 219 0.64 16.22 8.68
N THR A 220 1.27 15.31 7.94
CA THR A 220 2.72 15.27 7.80
C THR A 220 3.29 16.58 7.24
N LEU A 221 2.64 17.18 6.23
CA LEU A 221 3.12 18.41 5.59
C LEU A 221 2.70 19.71 6.30
N TYR A 222 1.51 19.75 6.89
CA TYR A 222 0.88 21.00 7.32
C TYR A 222 0.30 21.00 8.73
N GLY A 223 0.06 19.83 9.31
CA GLY A 223 -0.69 19.68 10.56
C GLY A 223 0.12 18.96 11.64
N VAL A 224 -0.55 18.11 12.41
CA VAL A 224 0.09 17.32 13.46
C VAL A 224 0.62 16.01 12.88
N ALA A 225 1.93 15.95 12.67
CA ALA A 225 2.58 14.72 12.19
C ALA A 225 2.77 13.69 13.30
N LEU A 226 2.80 12.43 12.88
CA LEU A 226 3.12 11.27 13.70
C LEU A 226 4.02 10.34 12.91
N ASP A 227 5.00 9.76 13.58
CA ASP A 227 5.68 8.57 13.06
C ASP A 227 6.04 7.62 14.19
N PHE A 228 6.35 6.39 13.80
CA PHE A 228 6.84 5.37 14.71
C PHE A 228 7.86 4.45 14.05
N GLU A 229 8.71 3.83 14.85
CA GLU A 229 9.71 2.89 14.39
C GLU A 229 9.26 1.46 14.68
N VAL A 230 9.68 0.54 13.80
CA VAL A 230 9.51 -0.90 13.96
C VAL A 230 10.90 -1.52 13.82
N SER A 231 11.30 -2.36 14.77
CA SER A 231 12.56 -3.11 14.71
C SER A 231 12.35 -4.59 15.02
N GLY A 232 13.22 -5.44 14.50
CA GLY A 232 13.26 -6.85 14.90
C GLY A 232 13.74 -7.04 16.34
N GLU A 233 13.53 -8.23 16.91
CA GLU A 233 13.97 -8.56 18.27
C GLU A 233 15.51 -8.49 18.44
N ASP A 234 16.27 -8.75 17.36
CA ASP A 234 17.75 -8.76 17.36
C ASP A 234 18.38 -7.49 16.73
N ASP A 235 17.58 -6.53 16.25
CA ASP A 235 18.08 -5.30 15.63
C ASP A 235 18.29 -4.20 16.69
N ASP A 236 19.49 -4.17 17.28
CA ASP A 236 19.97 -3.12 18.22
C ASP A 236 20.42 -1.82 17.49
N ASP A 237 20.39 -1.79 16.15
CA ASP A 237 20.90 -0.67 15.33
C ASP A 237 19.76 0.05 14.62
N GLY A 238 19.00 0.86 15.37
CA GLY A 238 18.13 1.93 14.89
C GLY A 238 17.29 1.64 13.63
N GLY A 239 16.08 1.12 13.84
CA GLY A 239 14.93 1.15 12.91
C GLY A 239 15.23 0.97 11.43
N SER A 240 14.99 -0.23 10.89
CA SER A 240 14.98 -0.42 9.44
C SER A 240 13.74 0.23 8.82
N ALA A 241 13.94 1.11 7.85
CA ALA A 241 12.88 1.67 7.01
C ALA A 241 12.41 0.66 5.93
N GLY A 242 12.33 -0.62 6.28
CA GLY A 242 11.96 -1.71 5.37
C GLY A 242 11.11 -2.77 6.08
N THR A 243 10.54 -3.69 5.31
CA THR A 243 9.71 -4.77 5.88
C THR A 243 10.59 -5.67 6.75
N ILE A 244 10.17 -5.90 7.99
CA ILE A 244 10.78 -6.88 8.90
C ILE A 244 10.28 -8.26 8.49
N VAL A 245 11.19 -9.14 8.10
CA VAL A 245 10.88 -10.46 7.58
C VAL A 245 11.51 -11.54 8.45
N GLY A 246 10.76 -12.57 8.81
CA GLY A 246 11.30 -13.67 9.62
C GLY A 246 10.35 -14.85 9.78
N ALA A 247 10.82 -15.89 10.47
CA ALA A 247 10.02 -17.08 10.76
C ALA A 247 8.97 -16.79 11.85
N ALA A 248 7.76 -17.32 11.71
CA ALA A 248 6.78 -17.30 12.78
C ALA A 248 7.16 -18.34 13.88
N PRO A 249 7.03 -18.03 15.18
CA PRO A 249 6.59 -16.73 15.72
C PRO A 249 7.66 -15.63 15.54
N LEU A 250 7.24 -14.48 15.01
CA LEU A 250 8.11 -13.32 14.75
C LEU A 250 7.80 -12.18 15.72
N THR A 251 8.75 -11.82 16.57
CA THR A 251 8.62 -10.69 17.50
C THR A 251 9.21 -9.41 16.91
N VAL A 252 8.50 -8.31 17.06
CA VAL A 252 8.95 -6.96 16.71
C VAL A 252 8.79 -6.02 17.90
N ASN A 253 9.57 -4.94 17.88
CA ASN A 253 9.52 -3.86 18.85
C ASN A 253 9.05 -2.57 18.15
N LEU A 254 8.22 -1.80 18.84
CA LEU A 254 7.67 -0.54 18.36
C LEU A 254 8.03 0.60 19.32
N SER A 255 8.50 1.71 18.77
CA SER A 255 8.83 2.93 19.50
C SER A 255 8.28 4.15 18.81
N ILE A 256 7.96 5.18 19.60
CA ILE A 256 7.59 6.50 19.08
C ILE A 256 8.81 7.41 19.29
N PRO A 257 9.40 7.99 18.23
CA PRO A 257 10.50 8.94 18.37
C PRO A 257 10.12 10.13 19.27
N GLU A 258 11.08 10.68 20.02
CA GLU A 258 10.82 11.81 20.95
C GLU A 258 10.20 13.04 20.27
N THR A 259 10.46 13.24 18.97
CA THR A 259 9.88 14.34 18.17
C THR A 259 8.37 14.21 17.97
N PHE A 260 7.82 13.00 18.07
CA PHE A 260 6.38 12.71 17.99
C PHE A 260 5.78 12.42 19.37
N GLN A 261 6.46 12.87 20.43
CA GLN A 261 5.96 12.86 21.80
C GLN A 261 5.73 14.31 22.26
N GLY A 262 4.78 14.52 23.17
CA GLY A 262 4.46 15.86 23.64
C GLY A 262 3.17 15.93 24.45
N GLU A 263 2.99 17.03 25.18
CA GLU A 263 1.82 17.25 26.05
C GLU A 263 0.51 17.36 25.27
N GLN A 264 0.58 17.67 23.96
CA GLN A 264 -0.59 17.69 23.09
C GLN A 264 -1.19 16.29 22.85
N PHE A 265 -0.42 15.22 23.02
CA PHE A 265 -0.90 13.86 22.82
C PHE A 265 -1.38 13.25 24.14
N THR A 266 -2.62 12.80 24.17
CA THR A 266 -3.26 12.24 25.37
C THR A 266 -3.28 10.71 25.37
N SER A 267 -3.27 10.09 24.20
CA SER A 267 -3.28 8.63 24.05
C SER A 267 -2.44 8.20 22.83
N TYR A 268 -1.83 7.01 22.91
CA TYR A 268 -1.24 6.32 21.77
C TYR A 268 -1.78 4.89 21.73
N GLN A 269 -2.47 4.53 20.66
CA GLN A 269 -3.09 3.22 20.49
C GLN A 269 -2.50 2.48 19.30
N TRP A 270 -1.95 1.29 19.57
CA TRP A 270 -1.40 0.38 18.58
C TRP A 270 -2.44 -0.62 18.11
N ASN A 271 -2.51 -0.81 16.80
CA ASN A 271 -3.16 -1.93 16.16
C ASN A 271 -2.12 -2.66 15.29
N PHE A 272 -1.86 -3.92 15.61
CA PHE A 272 -0.83 -4.73 14.95
C PHE A 272 -1.28 -5.37 13.63
N GLY A 273 -2.58 -5.28 13.31
CA GLY A 273 -3.12 -5.77 12.02
C GLY A 273 -3.34 -7.28 11.94
N ASP A 274 -3.06 -8.04 13.00
CA ASP A 274 -3.27 -9.49 13.10
C ASP A 274 -4.56 -9.89 13.84
N GLY A 275 -5.33 -8.91 14.29
CA GLY A 275 -6.57 -9.11 15.06
C GLY A 275 -6.36 -9.30 16.57
N SER A 276 -5.13 -9.14 17.07
CA SER A 276 -4.84 -9.09 18.51
C SER A 276 -5.45 -7.85 19.18
N GLU A 277 -5.48 -7.84 20.52
CA GLU A 277 -5.98 -6.70 21.29
C GLU A 277 -5.07 -5.48 21.13
N ARG A 278 -5.68 -4.30 20.98
CA ARG A 278 -4.94 -3.04 20.85
C ARG A 278 -4.25 -2.68 22.15
N VAL A 279 -3.03 -2.15 22.05
CA VAL A 279 -2.27 -1.63 23.19
C VAL A 279 -2.41 -0.13 23.24
N THR A 280 -2.86 0.42 24.37
CA THR A 280 -2.98 1.87 24.57
C THR A 280 -1.99 2.35 25.64
N LEU A 281 -1.21 3.38 25.32
CA LEU A 281 -0.32 4.08 26.23
C LEU A 281 -0.89 5.46 26.58
N ASP A 282 -0.60 5.94 27.79
CA ASP A 282 -0.92 7.30 28.23
C ASP A 282 0.08 8.28 27.61
N GLY A 283 -0.43 9.20 26.79
CA GLY A 283 0.40 10.16 26.07
C GLY A 283 0.94 11.30 26.92
N SER A 284 0.40 11.51 28.12
CA SER A 284 0.86 12.55 29.04
C SER A 284 2.19 12.23 29.74
N THR A 285 2.76 11.05 29.48
CA THR A 285 4.03 10.61 30.06
C THR A 285 5.20 10.87 29.11
N SER A 286 6.28 11.47 29.62
CA SER A 286 7.54 11.58 28.88
C SER A 286 8.31 10.26 28.93
N GLY A 287 8.93 9.89 27.80
CA GLY A 287 9.70 8.65 27.69
C GLY A 287 8.79 7.43 27.55
N LEU A 288 7.96 7.42 26.49
CA LEU A 288 7.07 6.31 26.20
C LEU A 288 7.84 4.97 26.12
N PRO A 289 7.29 3.88 26.69
CA PRO A 289 7.93 2.58 26.63
C PRO A 289 7.91 2.01 25.21
N VAL A 290 8.93 1.19 24.90
CA VAL A 290 8.91 0.32 23.72
C VAL A 290 7.83 -0.75 23.92
N VAL A 291 7.02 -0.98 22.88
CA VAL A 291 5.98 -2.01 22.85
C VAL A 291 6.48 -3.21 22.06
N SER A 292 6.42 -4.41 22.64
CA SER A 292 6.80 -5.66 21.97
C SER A 292 5.55 -6.43 21.55
N HIS A 293 5.54 -6.97 20.33
CA HIS A 293 4.45 -7.78 19.79
C HIS A 293 4.97 -8.98 18.99
N THR A 294 4.32 -10.14 19.14
CA THR A 294 4.71 -11.39 18.47
C THR A 294 3.62 -11.86 17.52
N TYR A 295 3.97 -12.02 16.25
CA TYR A 295 3.11 -12.58 15.20
C TYR A 295 3.26 -14.09 15.14
N GLU A 296 2.25 -14.80 15.63
CA GLU A 296 2.25 -16.28 15.78
C GLU A 296 1.89 -17.03 14.49
N VAL A 297 1.31 -16.34 13.50
CA VAL A 297 0.76 -16.93 12.29
C VAL A 297 1.42 -16.31 11.07
N GLU A 298 1.69 -17.13 10.05
CA GLU A 298 2.13 -16.65 8.74
C GLU A 298 1.22 -15.55 8.20
N GLY A 299 1.81 -14.44 7.77
CA GLY A 299 1.07 -13.30 7.24
C GLY A 299 1.93 -12.06 6.99
N GLN A 300 1.37 -11.16 6.16
CA GLN A 300 1.88 -9.81 6.01
C GLN A 300 0.99 -8.85 6.80
N TYR A 301 1.58 -8.11 7.74
CA TYR A 301 0.85 -7.29 8.71
C TYR A 301 1.16 -5.81 8.54
N THR A 302 0.09 -5.02 8.64
CA THR A 302 0.15 -3.54 8.64
C THR A 302 -0.09 -3.04 10.05
N ILE A 303 0.86 -2.28 10.56
CA ILE A 303 0.76 -1.68 11.89
C ILE A 303 0.16 -0.29 11.75
N THR A 304 -0.80 0.04 12.61
CA THR A 304 -1.41 1.37 12.71
C THR A 304 -1.24 1.94 14.10
N LEU A 305 -0.70 3.15 14.19
CA LEU A 305 -0.70 3.99 15.38
C LEU A 305 -1.85 4.99 15.26
N SER A 306 -2.69 5.09 16.28
CA SER A 306 -3.72 6.13 16.40
C SER A 306 -3.45 6.93 17.66
N VAL A 307 -3.61 8.25 17.61
CA VAL A 307 -3.46 9.11 18.78
C VAL A 307 -4.70 9.96 18.96
N ASP A 308 -5.04 10.22 20.22
CA ASP A 308 -5.93 11.32 20.59
C ASP A 308 -5.10 12.42 21.22
N GLY A 309 -5.42 13.67 20.89
CA GLY A 309 -4.72 14.82 21.44
C GLY A 309 -5.60 16.04 21.63
N VAL A 310 -5.00 17.11 22.16
CA VAL A 310 -5.59 18.44 22.26
C VAL A 310 -4.55 19.46 21.82
N ASP A 311 -4.88 20.22 20.78
CA ASP A 311 -4.08 21.33 20.29
C ASP A 311 -5.01 22.51 19.98
N GLU A 312 -4.75 23.66 20.59
CA GLU A 312 -5.57 24.86 20.41
C GLU A 312 -5.42 25.43 18.99
N GLU A 313 -4.29 25.21 18.30
CA GLU A 313 -4.10 25.59 16.90
C GLU A 313 -4.97 24.71 15.98
N CYS A 314 -5.25 23.47 16.38
CA CYS A 314 -6.25 22.59 15.75
C CYS A 314 -7.70 22.85 16.19
N GLY A 315 -7.97 23.86 17.02
CA GLY A 315 -9.30 24.14 17.54
C GLY A 315 -9.74 23.21 18.69
N GLY A 316 -8.80 22.53 19.35
CA GLY A 316 -9.03 21.73 20.54
C GLY A 316 -8.70 20.24 20.34
N ALA A 317 -9.64 19.36 20.66
CA ALA A 317 -9.41 17.92 20.57
C ALA A 317 -9.23 17.48 19.11
N PHE A 318 -8.24 16.61 18.87
CA PHE A 318 -7.95 16.04 17.56
C PHE A 318 -7.63 14.54 17.67
N ASP A 319 -7.75 13.85 16.55
CA ASP A 319 -7.22 12.51 16.33
C ASP A 319 -6.31 12.50 15.11
N ALA A 320 -5.32 11.62 15.13
CA ALA A 320 -4.42 11.42 14.01
C ALA A 320 -3.95 9.97 13.93
N HIS A 321 -3.64 9.54 12.71
CA HIS A 321 -3.28 8.17 12.40
C HIS A 321 -1.97 8.11 11.63
N GLN A 322 -1.23 7.03 11.82
CA GLN A 322 -0.05 6.70 11.04
C GLN A 322 0.00 5.20 10.78
N ARG A 323 0.29 4.80 9.55
CA ARG A 323 0.29 3.39 9.12
C ARG A 323 1.62 3.00 8.51
N LYS A 324 2.12 1.81 8.87
CA LYS A 324 3.23 1.16 8.18
C LYS A 324 2.76 -0.11 7.46
N VAL A 325 2.49 0.02 6.16
CA VAL A 325 1.81 -0.99 5.34
C VAL A 325 2.73 -2.17 5.05
N GLY A 326 2.28 -3.38 5.40
CA GLY A 326 3.03 -4.61 5.19
C GLY A 326 4.44 -4.59 5.81
N VAL A 327 4.59 -3.89 6.94
CA VAL A 327 5.87 -3.67 7.61
C VAL A 327 6.40 -4.92 8.30
N VAL A 328 5.55 -5.92 8.55
CA VAL A 328 5.97 -7.23 9.07
C VAL A 328 5.53 -8.34 8.13
N LEU A 329 6.45 -9.24 7.78
CA LEU A 329 6.19 -10.48 7.05
C LEU A 329 6.66 -11.65 7.93
N ALA A 330 5.71 -12.29 8.61
CA ALA A 330 5.96 -13.51 9.37
C ALA A 330 5.70 -14.72 8.46
N CYS A 331 6.64 -15.66 8.41
CA CYS A 331 6.59 -16.81 7.50
C CYS A 331 6.66 -18.13 8.25
N ASP A 332 5.77 -19.05 7.88
CA ASP A 332 5.88 -20.45 8.32
C ASP A 332 6.90 -21.20 7.44
N GLN A 333 7.37 -22.35 7.93
CA GLN A 333 8.22 -23.24 7.14
C GLN A 333 7.46 -23.69 5.88
N PRO A 334 8.05 -23.54 4.67
CA PRO A 334 7.40 -23.97 3.43
C PRO A 334 6.95 -25.43 3.48
N GLN A 335 5.76 -25.72 2.93
CA GLN A 335 5.19 -27.07 2.86
C GLN A 335 5.12 -27.53 1.40
N PRO A 336 6.25 -27.93 0.77
CA PRO A 336 6.25 -28.24 -0.65
C PRO A 336 5.35 -29.43 -0.99
N GLU A 337 4.68 -29.34 -2.13
CA GLU A 337 3.87 -30.40 -2.72
C GLU A 337 4.06 -30.36 -4.24
N PHE A 338 4.10 -31.54 -4.88
CA PHE A 338 4.17 -31.61 -6.34
C PHE A 338 3.38 -32.78 -6.91
N GLY A 339 2.99 -32.62 -8.18
CA GLY A 339 2.51 -33.68 -9.06
C GLY A 339 3.47 -33.90 -10.22
N PHE A 340 3.22 -34.94 -11.00
CA PHE A 340 3.99 -35.20 -12.22
C PHE A 340 3.13 -35.81 -13.32
N GLU A 341 3.55 -35.58 -14.56
CA GLU A 341 2.99 -36.17 -15.77
C GLU A 341 4.10 -36.86 -16.58
N ASN A 342 3.90 -38.14 -16.91
CA ASN A 342 4.78 -38.84 -17.84
C ASN A 342 4.44 -38.41 -19.27
N LEU A 343 5.40 -37.78 -19.95
CA LEU A 343 5.26 -37.36 -21.35
C LEU A 343 5.71 -38.43 -22.36
N GLY A 344 6.35 -39.50 -21.87
CA GLY A 344 6.91 -40.57 -22.69
C GLY A 344 8.38 -40.37 -23.02
N ASP A 345 9.01 -41.40 -23.61
CA ASP A 345 10.45 -41.42 -23.91
C ASP A 345 11.34 -40.93 -22.75
N PHE A 346 11.04 -41.37 -21.52
CA PHE A 346 11.73 -41.00 -20.28
C PHE A 346 11.57 -39.53 -19.86
N SER A 347 10.68 -38.79 -20.50
CA SER A 347 10.39 -37.41 -20.14
C SER A 347 9.24 -37.31 -19.14
N VAL A 348 9.46 -36.50 -18.10
CA VAL A 348 8.47 -36.22 -17.05
C VAL A 348 8.38 -34.71 -16.86
N ALA A 349 7.15 -34.19 -16.87
CA ALA A 349 6.85 -32.83 -16.43
C ALA A 349 6.47 -32.85 -14.94
N PHE A 350 7.01 -31.92 -14.17
CA PHE A 350 6.66 -31.73 -12.76
C PHE A 350 5.78 -30.49 -12.61
N GLU A 351 4.69 -30.65 -11.86
CA GLU A 351 3.74 -29.59 -11.54
C GLU A 351 3.94 -29.20 -10.07
N ASN A 352 4.17 -27.91 -9.81
CA ASN A 352 4.36 -27.43 -8.45
C ASN A 352 3.01 -27.14 -7.83
N LEU A 353 2.64 -27.95 -6.84
CA LEU A 353 1.37 -27.84 -6.12
C LEU A 353 1.54 -27.20 -4.73
N SER A 354 2.73 -26.68 -4.43
CA SER A 354 3.05 -26.12 -3.14
C SER A 354 2.13 -24.94 -2.82
N PRO A 355 1.49 -24.90 -1.64
CA PRO A 355 0.82 -23.69 -1.18
C PRO A 355 1.86 -22.57 -1.09
N LEU A 356 1.60 -21.46 -1.78
CA LEU A 356 2.55 -20.34 -1.88
C LEU A 356 2.57 -19.43 -0.63
N GLY A 357 1.86 -19.82 0.44
CA GLY A 357 1.84 -19.11 1.71
C GLY A 357 1.43 -17.63 1.58
N ALA A 358 1.88 -16.83 2.53
CA ALA A 358 1.88 -15.38 2.38
C ALA A 358 2.90 -14.98 1.30
N PHE A 359 2.54 -14.01 0.45
CA PHE A 359 3.40 -13.56 -0.64
C PHE A 359 4.78 -13.12 -0.08
N GLY A 360 5.85 -13.69 -0.63
CA GLY A 360 7.22 -13.45 -0.17
C GLY A 360 7.77 -14.48 0.82
N CYS A 361 6.96 -15.42 1.32
CA CYS A 361 7.43 -16.45 2.26
C CYS A 361 8.16 -17.65 1.63
N ILE A 362 8.05 -17.82 0.30
CA ILE A 362 8.86 -18.76 -0.47
C ILE A 362 9.67 -17.96 -1.48
N THR A 363 10.99 -18.13 -1.45
CA THR A 363 11.93 -17.39 -2.30
C THR A 363 12.61 -18.27 -3.35
N ASP A 364 12.61 -19.60 -3.16
CA ASP A 364 13.31 -20.52 -4.03
C ASP A 364 12.67 -21.92 -4.03
N PHE A 365 12.74 -22.58 -5.18
CA PHE A 365 12.34 -23.98 -5.39
C PHE A 365 13.48 -24.74 -6.05
N GLU A 366 13.84 -25.88 -5.46
CA GLU A 366 14.87 -26.79 -5.96
C GLU A 366 14.30 -28.19 -6.16
N TRP A 367 14.53 -28.75 -7.35
CA TRP A 367 14.18 -30.13 -7.68
C TRP A 367 15.45 -30.98 -7.67
N ILE A 368 15.51 -31.94 -6.76
CA ILE A 368 16.65 -32.84 -6.57
C ILE A 368 16.23 -34.23 -7.06
N LEU A 369 16.93 -34.73 -8.07
CA LEU A 369 16.62 -36.01 -8.72
C LEU A 369 17.60 -37.08 -8.24
N ASP A 370 17.07 -38.21 -7.78
CA ASP A 370 17.83 -39.35 -7.25
C ASP A 370 18.85 -38.98 -6.15
N GLY A 371 18.55 -37.92 -5.39
CA GLY A 371 19.40 -37.40 -4.32
C GLY A 371 20.63 -36.63 -4.79
N ASN A 372 20.73 -36.26 -6.08
CA ASN A 372 21.83 -35.46 -6.61
C ASN A 372 21.64 -33.96 -6.32
N GLU A 373 22.11 -33.52 -5.15
CA GLU A 373 22.06 -32.11 -4.71
C GLU A 373 22.90 -31.16 -5.60
N GLU A 374 23.99 -31.66 -6.22
CA GLU A 374 24.88 -30.80 -7.03
C GLU A 374 24.24 -30.37 -8.35
N GLU A 375 23.24 -31.12 -8.82
CA GLU A 375 22.52 -30.88 -10.08
C GLU A 375 21.06 -30.45 -9.82
N ALA A 376 20.77 -29.91 -8.64
CA ALA A 376 19.43 -29.44 -8.29
C ALA A 376 18.93 -28.38 -9.30
N ILE A 377 17.71 -28.58 -9.79
CA ILE A 377 17.11 -27.72 -10.82
C ILE A 377 16.34 -26.60 -10.12
N ARG A 378 16.73 -25.35 -10.37
CA ARG A 378 16.11 -24.15 -9.80
C ARG A 378 15.11 -23.54 -10.77
N THR A 379 13.87 -24.00 -10.70
CA THR A 379 12.76 -23.48 -11.50
C THR A 379 11.44 -23.79 -10.80
N TYR A 380 10.40 -23.02 -11.12
CA TYR A 380 9.07 -23.25 -10.57
C TYR A 380 8.56 -24.65 -10.95
N GLU A 381 8.64 -25.00 -12.24
CA GLU A 381 8.15 -26.26 -12.81
C GLU A 381 9.09 -26.74 -13.93
N PRO A 382 9.90 -27.80 -13.71
CA PRO A 382 10.76 -28.36 -14.74
C PRO A 382 10.08 -29.46 -15.55
N THR A 383 10.52 -29.61 -16.79
CA THR A 383 10.42 -30.87 -17.53
C THR A 383 11.80 -31.50 -17.56
N TRP A 384 11.91 -32.77 -17.18
CA TRP A 384 13.17 -33.50 -17.13
C TRP A 384 13.15 -34.72 -18.06
N LEU A 385 14.34 -35.09 -18.56
CA LEU A 385 14.57 -36.29 -19.35
C LEU A 385 15.50 -37.22 -18.56
N PHE A 386 14.98 -38.38 -18.16
CA PHE A 386 15.77 -39.38 -17.45
C PHE A 386 16.57 -40.25 -18.42
N ASP A 387 17.73 -40.75 -17.97
CA ASP A 387 18.60 -41.60 -18.79
C ASP A 387 18.05 -43.03 -18.97
N GLU A 388 17.31 -43.51 -17.97
CA GLU A 388 16.75 -44.87 -17.92
C GLU A 388 15.28 -44.84 -17.44
N PRO A 389 14.44 -45.81 -17.85
CA PRO A 389 13.12 -45.98 -17.26
C PRO A 389 13.22 -46.65 -15.89
N GLY A 390 12.25 -46.42 -15.01
CA GLY A 390 12.19 -47.04 -13.70
C GLY A 390 11.64 -46.11 -12.64
N THR A 391 11.80 -46.51 -11.38
CA THR A 391 11.44 -45.67 -10.25
C THR A 391 12.60 -44.74 -9.93
N HIS A 392 12.35 -43.43 -10.01
CA HIS A 392 13.29 -42.38 -9.62
C HIS A 392 12.73 -41.66 -8.39
N THR A 393 13.59 -41.33 -7.43
CA THR A 393 13.17 -40.56 -6.25
C THR A 393 13.37 -39.08 -6.55
N VAL A 394 12.29 -38.32 -6.55
CA VAL A 394 12.28 -36.89 -6.82
C VAL A 394 11.97 -36.14 -5.53
N THR A 395 12.82 -35.18 -5.16
CA THR A 395 12.63 -34.31 -4.01
C THR A 395 12.39 -32.88 -4.48
N LEU A 396 11.26 -32.29 -4.07
CA LEU A 396 11.04 -30.85 -4.18
C LEU A 396 11.39 -30.21 -2.84
N ARG A 397 12.33 -29.26 -2.85
CA ARG A 397 12.71 -28.43 -1.71
C ARG A 397 12.25 -27.00 -1.97
N ALA A 398 11.58 -26.41 -0.98
CA ALA A 398 11.18 -25.01 -0.99
C ALA A 398 11.84 -24.30 0.19
N SER A 399 12.39 -23.11 -0.05
CA SER A 399 13.05 -22.31 0.98
C SER A 399 12.58 -20.87 1.00
N GLY A 400 12.67 -20.26 2.17
CA GLY A 400 12.31 -18.87 2.40
C GLY A 400 12.60 -18.43 3.84
N PRO A 401 12.10 -17.26 4.27
CA PRO A 401 12.36 -16.71 5.60
C PRO A 401 11.88 -17.60 6.76
N GLY A 402 10.82 -18.38 6.54
CA GLY A 402 10.32 -19.36 7.49
C GLY A 402 11.16 -20.66 7.61
N GLY A 403 12.24 -20.76 6.83
CA GLY A 403 13.12 -21.93 6.80
C GLY A 403 13.02 -22.72 5.49
N THR A 404 13.22 -24.03 5.57
CA THR A 404 13.26 -24.91 4.39
C THR A 404 12.42 -26.14 4.64
N GLY A 405 11.50 -26.44 3.73
CA GLY A 405 10.75 -27.70 3.70
C GLY A 405 11.12 -28.52 2.48
N GLU A 406 10.97 -29.84 2.58
CA GLU A 406 11.19 -30.74 1.45
C GLU A 406 10.20 -31.92 1.47
N ILE A 407 9.88 -32.42 0.28
CA ILE A 407 9.05 -33.61 0.08
C ILE A 407 9.70 -34.50 -0.97
N SER A 408 9.77 -35.80 -0.72
CA SER A 408 10.24 -36.79 -1.70
C SER A 408 9.10 -37.71 -2.14
N GLN A 409 9.01 -37.96 -3.44
CA GLN A 409 8.12 -38.97 -4.01
C GLN A 409 8.86 -39.86 -5.01
N ASP A 410 8.45 -41.12 -5.07
CA ASP A 410 8.88 -42.06 -6.11
C ASP A 410 8.06 -41.83 -7.38
N VAL A 411 8.76 -41.57 -8.48
CA VAL A 411 8.21 -41.28 -9.81
C VAL A 411 8.54 -42.44 -10.73
N GLU A 412 7.51 -43.11 -11.22
CA GLU A 412 7.67 -44.18 -12.22
C GLU A 412 7.82 -43.57 -13.61
N VAL A 413 9.04 -43.59 -14.14
CA VAL A 413 9.40 -43.06 -15.46
C VAL A 413 9.15 -44.12 -16.53
N LEU A 414 8.32 -43.77 -17.51
CA LEU A 414 7.89 -44.68 -18.55
C LEU A 414 8.62 -44.45 -19.88
N ARG A 415 8.94 -45.55 -20.55
CA ARG A 415 9.19 -45.54 -22.00
C ARG A 415 7.84 -45.66 -22.68
N MET A 416 7.17 -44.56 -23.03
CA MET A 416 5.99 -44.71 -23.89
C MET A 416 6.45 -45.21 -25.25
N ALA A 417 6.02 -46.41 -25.62
CA ALA A 417 6.22 -46.94 -26.96
C ALA A 417 5.25 -46.25 -27.92
N ASP A 418 5.76 -45.92 -29.10
CA ASP A 418 5.05 -45.45 -30.30
C ASP A 418 3.57 -45.90 -30.34
N GLU A 419 2.67 -44.91 -30.39
CA GLU A 419 1.21 -44.99 -30.60
C GLU A 419 0.54 -46.36 -30.37
N GLY A 420 -0.05 -46.56 -29.18
CA GLY A 420 -1.16 -47.51 -29.04
C GLY A 420 -1.33 -48.16 -27.67
N CYS A 421 -1.68 -47.38 -26.64
CA CYS A 421 -2.77 -47.73 -25.70
C CYS A 421 -2.91 -46.67 -24.60
N ASP A 422 -4.13 -46.17 -24.49
CA ASP A 422 -4.72 -45.35 -23.44
C ASP A 422 -4.42 -45.88 -22.03
N CYS A 423 -3.82 -45.03 -21.17
CA CYS A 423 -4.03 -44.90 -19.72
C CYS A 423 -3.07 -43.83 -19.15
N GLY A 424 -3.51 -42.58 -19.05
CA GLY A 424 -2.81 -41.57 -18.26
C GLY A 424 -2.94 -41.90 -16.77
N VAL A 425 -1.84 -42.29 -16.12
CA VAL A 425 -1.79 -42.46 -14.66
C VAL A 425 -1.29 -41.16 -14.06
N ALA A 426 -2.22 -40.28 -13.66
CA ALA A 426 -1.92 -39.14 -12.81
C ALA A 426 -1.75 -39.63 -11.36
N GLY A 427 -0.54 -39.49 -10.80
CA GLY A 427 -0.28 -39.77 -9.40
C GLY A 427 -0.61 -38.54 -8.54
N ARG A 428 -1.65 -38.60 -7.70
CA ARG A 428 -1.95 -37.57 -6.69
C ARG A 428 -2.08 -38.24 -5.34
N MET A 429 -1.12 -38.05 -4.44
CA MET A 429 -1.17 -38.62 -3.08
C MET A 429 -1.18 -37.49 -2.05
N ARG A 430 -2.33 -37.28 -1.40
CA ARG A 430 -2.48 -36.33 -0.28
C ARG A 430 -1.78 -36.86 0.98
N PRO A 431 -1.07 -36.04 1.77
CA PRO A 431 -0.61 -36.46 3.08
C PRO A 431 -1.81 -36.57 4.04
N GLY A 432 -1.89 -37.69 4.77
CA GLY A 432 -2.95 -37.94 5.74
C GLY A 432 -2.77 -37.11 7.02
N THR A 433 -3.83 -36.39 7.40
CA THR A 433 -4.00 -35.74 8.71
C THR A 433 -3.81 -36.75 9.85
N LEU A 434 -2.80 -36.56 10.70
CA LEU A 434 -2.65 -37.29 11.96
C LEU A 434 -3.81 -36.90 12.90
N THR A 435 -4.82 -37.77 13.01
CA THR A 435 -5.87 -37.65 14.03
C THR A 435 -5.48 -38.49 15.25
N LEU A 436 -5.07 -37.84 16.35
CA LEU A 436 -4.82 -38.48 17.64
C LEU A 436 -6.16 -38.95 18.26
N LEU A 437 -6.40 -40.26 18.21
CA LEU A 437 -7.54 -40.91 18.86
C LEU A 437 -7.23 -41.19 20.34
N PHE A 438 -7.82 -40.38 21.24
CA PHE A 438 -7.91 -40.69 22.67
C PHE A 438 -8.89 -41.87 22.88
N LEU A 439 -8.39 -42.97 23.45
CA LEU A 439 -9.21 -44.11 23.90
C LEU A 439 -10.02 -43.74 25.14
N GLY A 440 -11.34 -43.64 24.99
CA GLY A 440 -12.30 -43.55 26.09
C GLY A 440 -12.61 -44.94 26.66
N LEU A 441 -12.32 -45.16 27.95
CA LEU A 441 -12.85 -46.27 28.73
C LEU A 441 -14.25 -45.91 29.26
N LEU A 442 -15.26 -46.68 28.86
CA LEU A 442 -16.61 -46.63 29.44
C LEU A 442 -16.62 -47.15 30.88
N ALA A 443 -17.23 -46.38 31.78
CA ALA A 443 -17.83 -46.89 33.01
C ALA A 443 -19.30 -46.40 33.11
N LEU A 444 -20.15 -47.33 33.52
CA LEU A 444 -21.61 -47.35 33.42
C LEU A 444 -22.35 -46.65 34.58
N LEU A 445 -23.49 -46.02 34.22
CA LEU A 445 -24.75 -45.80 34.98
C LEU A 445 -24.81 -44.68 36.06
N PRO A 446 -26.01 -44.20 36.48
CA PRO A 446 -27.27 -43.97 35.74
C PRO A 446 -27.89 -42.57 35.97
N ARG A 447 -28.79 -42.18 35.06
CA ARG A 447 -29.66 -40.98 35.13
C ARG A 447 -30.48 -40.88 36.42
N ARG A 448 -30.49 -39.70 37.05
CA ARG A 448 -31.61 -39.19 37.84
C ARG A 448 -32.17 -37.91 37.22
N ARG A 449 -33.46 -37.94 36.90
CA ARG A 449 -34.33 -36.78 36.67
C ARG A 449 -34.43 -35.93 37.94
N LEU A 450 -34.57 -34.61 37.75
CA LEU A 450 -35.41 -33.61 38.44
C LEU A 450 -35.02 -32.27 37.75
N GLY A 451 -35.89 -31.43 37.18
CA GLY A 451 -37.20 -30.99 37.67
C GLY A 451 -36.99 -29.73 38.51
N GLY A 452 -37.16 -28.55 37.90
CA GLY A 452 -37.01 -27.23 38.53
C GLY A 452 -36.82 -26.15 37.48
#